data_AF-A0A845WNV2-F1
#
_entry.id   AF-A0A845WNV2-F1
#
_cell.length_a   1.000
_cell.length_b   1.000
_cell.length_c   1.000
_cell.angle_alpha   90.00
_cell.angle_beta   90.00
_cell.angle_gamma   90.00
#
_symmetry.space_group_name_H-M   'P 1'
#
loop_
_entity.id
_entity.type
_entity.pdbx_description
1 polymer ?
#
loop_
_entity_poly.entity_id
_entity_poly.type
_entity_poly.pdbx_seq_one_letter_code
_entity_poly.pdbx_strand_id
1 'polypeptide(L)'
;MTSNPQASAYTQSSTNETTLEDEKQLKVDLKVDKPGAIAKLTAPEPGLTQPWQEWLQTLTDILSQLPEYIGGFVSNYQKPLLTIGLLLAGFMTVKITLAVLDAINDIPLMAPLFELVGIGYTIWFVARYLLKVETRQELSGEIQSLKGQFIAKK
;
A
#
# COMPACT_ATOMS: atom_id res chain seq x y z
N MET A 1 -19.66 -6.23 57.81
CA MET A 1 -20.54 -5.27 58.50
C MET A 1 -19.91 -5.05 59.86
N THR A 2 -19.50 -3.85 60.28
CA THR A 2 -19.97 -2.49 59.93
C THR A 2 -18.86 -1.61 59.31
N SER A 3 -19.13 -0.31 59.10
CA SER A 3 -18.35 0.55 58.21
C SER A 3 -18.32 2.04 58.63
N ASN A 4 -17.14 2.67 58.58
CA ASN A 4 -16.89 4.12 58.35
C ASN A 4 -17.34 5.12 59.46
N PRO A 5 -17.04 6.46 59.40
CA PRO A 5 -15.92 7.22 58.79
C PRO A 5 -15.27 8.31 59.69
N GLN A 6 -14.27 9.05 59.15
CA GLN A 6 -14.02 10.53 59.23
C GLN A 6 -12.67 11.05 59.79
N ALA A 7 -12.09 12.03 59.05
CA ALA A 7 -11.21 13.17 59.40
C ALA A 7 -10.00 12.98 60.37
N SER A 8 -8.86 13.66 60.29
CA SER A 8 -8.45 14.97 59.71
C SER A 8 -6.90 14.98 59.64
N ALA A 9 -6.25 15.50 58.58
CA ALA A 9 -5.82 16.89 58.34
C ALA A 9 -4.51 17.36 59.04
N TYR A 10 -3.64 17.99 58.23
CA TYR A 10 -2.42 18.79 58.54
C TYR A 10 -1.22 18.15 59.27
N THR A 11 -0.04 18.30 58.66
CA THR A 11 1.18 18.74 59.38
C THR A 11 2.01 19.63 58.45
N GLN A 12 2.14 20.91 58.79
CA GLN A 12 3.25 21.74 58.33
C GLN A 12 4.48 21.38 59.19
N SER A 13 5.67 21.26 58.59
CA SER A 13 6.91 21.30 59.37
C SER A 13 7.72 22.51 58.93
N SER A 14 7.81 23.48 59.83
CA SER A 14 8.76 24.59 59.76
C SER A 14 10.11 24.16 60.37
N THR A 15 11.05 25.12 60.47
CA THR A 15 12.37 25.06 61.12
C THR A 15 13.41 24.27 60.28
N ASN A 16 14.64 24.77 60.02
CA ASN A 16 15.38 25.88 60.64
C ASN A 16 16.03 26.87 59.64
N GLU A 17 16.20 28.10 60.15
CA GLU A 17 17.07 29.19 59.69
C GLU A 17 18.56 28.98 60.09
N THR A 18 19.58 29.71 59.62
CA THR A 18 19.83 30.66 58.49
C THR A 18 21.34 31.02 58.52
N THR A 19 22.03 31.25 57.38
CA THR A 19 23.16 32.24 57.18
C THR A 19 23.74 32.14 55.75
N LEU A 20 24.32 33.25 55.25
CA LEU A 20 24.69 33.54 53.85
C LEU A 20 26.19 33.33 53.53
N GLU A 21 26.53 33.54 52.24
CA GLU A 21 27.85 33.83 51.65
C GLU A 21 28.83 32.66 51.37
N ASP A 22 28.83 32.18 50.11
CA ASP A 22 30.02 32.14 49.25
C ASP A 22 29.62 32.12 47.76
N GLU A 23 30.15 33.04 46.95
CA GLU A 23 29.98 33.02 45.49
C GLU A 23 30.99 32.07 44.84
N LYS A 24 30.52 30.95 44.29
CA LYS A 24 31.21 30.31 43.16
C LYS A 24 30.27 29.91 42.05
N GLN A 25 30.16 30.81 41.07
CA GLN A 25 29.43 30.56 39.84
C GLN A 25 30.07 29.40 39.06
N LEU A 26 29.27 28.37 38.78
CA LEU A 26 29.47 27.53 37.62
C LEU A 26 28.31 27.77 36.64
N LYS A 27 28.46 28.77 35.76
CA LYS A 27 27.55 28.94 34.63
C LYS A 27 27.72 27.76 33.67
N VAL A 28 26.90 26.73 33.83
CA VAL A 28 26.64 25.79 32.75
C VAL A 28 25.67 26.48 31.80
N ASP A 29 26.20 27.02 30.71
CA ASP A 29 25.42 27.62 29.61
C ASP A 29 24.68 26.51 28.85
N LEU A 30 23.57 26.05 29.43
CA LEU A 30 22.60 25.21 28.76
C LEU A 30 21.85 26.06 27.73
N LYS A 31 22.42 26.19 26.54
CA LYS A 31 21.71 26.62 25.33
C LYS A 31 20.63 25.60 24.94
N VAL A 32 19.54 25.59 25.70
CA VAL A 32 18.27 24.97 25.31
C VAL A 32 17.52 25.95 24.41
N ASP A 33 18.14 26.32 23.29
CA ASP A 33 17.54 27.17 22.25
C ASP A 33 17.54 26.45 20.90
N LYS A 34 16.96 25.25 20.96
CA LYS A 34 16.17 24.60 19.90
C LYS A 34 15.55 23.30 20.41
N PRO A 35 14.41 23.38 21.12
CA PRO A 35 13.44 22.29 21.10
C PRO A 35 13.12 21.99 19.63
N GLY A 36 13.35 20.75 19.20
CA GLY A 36 13.22 20.38 17.78
C GLY A 36 11.81 20.65 17.26
N ALA A 37 11.71 21.14 16.02
CA ALA A 37 10.44 21.31 15.31
C ALA A 37 9.87 19.96 14.85
N ILE A 38 9.62 19.05 15.79
CA ILE A 38 8.83 17.84 15.57
C ILE A 38 7.35 18.18 15.65
N ALA A 39 6.74 18.33 14.47
CA ALA A 39 5.30 18.43 14.24
C ALA A 39 4.53 19.45 15.13
N LYS A 40 4.37 20.68 14.64
CA LYS A 40 3.23 21.52 15.04
C LYS A 40 1.94 20.97 14.41
N LEU A 41 1.50 19.81 14.91
CA LEU A 41 0.12 19.37 14.77
C LEU A 41 -0.71 20.20 15.76
N THR A 42 -1.33 21.27 15.27
CA THR A 42 -2.26 22.07 16.08
C THR A 42 -3.40 21.18 16.56
N ALA A 43 -3.44 20.89 17.86
CA ALA A 43 -4.54 20.15 18.47
C ALA A 43 -5.83 21.00 18.41
N PRO A 44 -6.94 20.51 17.82
CA PRO A 44 -8.20 21.24 17.85
C PRO A 44 -8.87 21.07 19.23
N GLU A 45 -9.02 22.15 19.98
CA GLU A 45 -9.91 22.18 21.14
C GLU A 45 -11.39 22.27 20.71
N PRO A 46 -12.34 21.90 21.59
CA PRO A 46 -13.67 21.47 21.17
C PRO A 46 -14.63 22.62 20.82
N GLY A 47 -14.57 23.09 19.57
CA GLY A 47 -15.53 24.02 18.97
C GLY A 47 -16.04 23.51 17.62
N LEU A 48 -17.11 22.70 17.62
CA LEU A 48 -17.55 21.89 16.47
C LEU A 48 -18.29 22.65 15.34
N THR A 49 -17.87 23.89 15.01
CA THR A 49 -18.57 24.73 14.00
C THR A 49 -17.69 25.48 13.00
N GLN A 50 -16.39 25.65 13.25
CA GLN A 50 -15.48 26.44 12.37
C GLN A 50 -14.20 25.70 11.90
N PRO A 51 -13.52 24.84 12.70
CA PRO A 51 -12.25 24.21 12.28
C PRO A 51 -12.33 23.31 11.04
N TRP A 52 -13.53 22.81 10.72
CA TRP A 52 -13.76 21.95 9.54
C TRP A 52 -13.57 22.70 8.22
N GLN A 53 -13.82 24.01 8.17
CA GLN A 53 -13.62 24.82 6.96
C GLN A 53 -12.15 25.02 6.64
N GLU A 54 -11.29 25.21 7.64
CA GLU A 54 -9.83 25.29 7.45
C GLU A 54 -9.26 23.93 6.98
N TRP A 55 -9.74 22.83 7.56
CA TRP A 55 -9.38 21.47 7.14
C TRP A 55 -9.81 21.18 5.69
N LEU A 56 -11.05 21.54 5.32
CA LEU A 56 -11.52 21.40 3.95
C LEU A 56 -10.75 22.29 2.97
N GLN A 57 -10.44 23.54 3.31
CA GLN A 57 -9.63 24.41 2.45
C GLN A 57 -8.24 23.81 2.19
N THR A 58 -7.59 23.34 3.26
CA THR A 58 -6.30 22.63 3.18
C THR A 58 -6.40 21.38 2.31
N LEU A 59 -7.46 20.58 2.47
CA LEU A 59 -7.71 19.42 1.60
C LEU A 59 -8.01 19.82 0.15
N THR A 60 -8.75 20.91 -0.10
CA THR A 60 -9.06 21.34 -1.48
C THR A 60 -7.84 21.88 -2.20
N ASP A 61 -6.90 22.53 -1.50
CA ASP A 61 -5.63 22.97 -2.11
C ASP A 61 -4.76 21.75 -2.46
N ILE A 62 -4.56 20.82 -1.52
CA ILE A 62 -3.85 19.56 -1.76
C ILE A 62 -4.52 18.75 -2.88
N LEU A 63 -5.86 18.63 -2.87
CA LEU A 63 -6.65 17.91 -3.88
C LEU A 63 -6.61 18.58 -5.26
N SER A 64 -6.53 19.92 -5.33
CA SER A 64 -6.37 20.65 -6.59
C SER A 64 -4.98 20.44 -7.20
N GLN A 65 -3.98 20.18 -6.36
CA GLN A 65 -2.61 19.84 -6.78
C GLN A 65 -2.40 18.33 -7.02
N LEU A 66 -3.28 17.45 -6.51
CA LEU A 66 -3.19 15.99 -6.75
C LEU A 66 -3.15 15.60 -8.24
N PRO A 67 -3.95 16.17 -9.17
CA PRO A 67 -3.84 15.86 -10.60
C PRO A 67 -2.43 16.09 -11.15
N GLU A 68 -1.75 17.15 -10.71
CA GLU A 68 -0.40 17.51 -11.17
C GLU A 68 0.65 16.56 -10.57
N TYR A 69 0.57 16.29 -9.26
CA TYR A 69 1.50 15.36 -8.59
C TYR A 69 1.32 13.91 -9.05
N ILE A 70 0.07 13.44 -9.17
CA ILE A 70 -0.24 12.08 -9.68
C ILE A 70 0.07 11.99 -11.17
N GLY A 71 -0.24 13.02 -11.97
CA GLY A 71 0.11 13.09 -13.39
C GLY A 71 1.62 13.03 -13.61
N GLY A 72 2.39 13.85 -12.91
CA GLY A 72 3.85 13.86 -12.94
C GLY A 72 4.47 12.56 -12.44
N PHE A 73 3.94 11.98 -11.36
CA PHE A 73 4.39 10.67 -10.85
C PHE A 73 4.09 9.54 -11.84
N VAL A 74 2.85 9.41 -12.30
CA VAL A 74 2.48 8.38 -13.28
C VAL A 74 3.31 8.54 -14.54
N SER A 75 3.48 9.77 -15.06
CA SER A 75 4.29 10.07 -16.26
C SER A 75 5.77 9.70 -16.11
N ASN A 76 6.43 10.12 -15.02
CA ASN A 76 7.85 9.80 -14.79
C ASN A 76 8.08 8.32 -14.48
N TYR A 77 7.13 7.65 -13.83
CA TYR A 77 7.25 6.27 -13.41
C TYR A 77 6.47 5.28 -14.29
N GLN A 78 5.95 5.66 -15.47
CA GLN A 78 5.11 4.78 -16.32
C GLN A 78 5.73 3.39 -16.54
N LYS A 79 7.03 3.34 -16.86
CA LYS A 79 7.73 2.07 -17.12
C LYS A 79 7.86 1.19 -15.86
N PRO A 80 8.44 1.65 -14.73
CA PRO A 80 8.49 0.83 -13.52
C PRO A 80 7.10 0.55 -12.91
N LEU A 81 6.14 1.49 -12.97
CA LEU A 81 4.76 1.24 -12.55
C LEU A 81 4.10 0.14 -13.39
N LEU A 82 4.27 0.16 -14.71
CA LEU A 82 3.76 -0.90 -15.58
C LEU A 82 4.47 -2.22 -15.31
N THR A 83 5.78 -2.24 -15.06
CA THR A 83 6.52 -3.47 -14.72
C THR A 83 6.08 -4.07 -13.39
N ILE A 84 5.98 -3.25 -12.33
CA ILE A 84 5.52 -3.69 -11.00
C ILE A 84 4.04 -4.09 -11.08
N GLY A 85 3.22 -3.32 -11.79
CA GLY A 85 1.81 -3.63 -12.06
C GLY A 85 1.64 -4.94 -12.83
N LEU A 86 2.49 -5.24 -13.82
CA LEU A 86 2.51 -6.51 -14.55
C LEU A 86 2.94 -7.67 -13.64
N LEU A 87 3.95 -7.47 -12.79
CA LEU A 87 4.39 -8.49 -11.83
C LEU A 87 3.30 -8.80 -10.80
N LEU A 88 2.65 -7.77 -10.25
CA LEU A 88 1.53 -7.92 -9.32
C LEU A 88 0.30 -8.55 -10.01
N ALA A 89 -0.05 -8.11 -11.22
CA ALA A 89 -1.14 -8.68 -12.00
C ALA A 89 -0.88 -10.13 -12.41
N GLY A 90 0.36 -10.46 -12.79
CA GLY A 90 0.78 -11.83 -13.09
C GLY A 90 0.73 -12.73 -11.84
N PHE A 91 1.22 -12.24 -10.70
CA PHE A 91 1.12 -12.94 -9.42
C PHE A 91 -0.34 -13.15 -9.00
N MET A 92 -1.18 -12.14 -9.13
CA MET A 92 -2.61 -12.22 -8.83
C MET A 92 -3.33 -13.18 -9.79
N THR A 93 -3.00 -13.16 -11.09
CA THR A 93 -3.49 -14.13 -12.07
C THR A 93 -3.13 -15.56 -11.64
N VAL A 94 -1.87 -15.82 -11.27
CA VAL A 94 -1.46 -17.15 -10.78
C VAL A 94 -2.24 -17.55 -9.52
N LYS A 95 -2.43 -16.63 -8.57
CA LYS A 95 -3.25 -16.88 -7.37
C LYS A 95 -4.71 -17.19 -7.69
N ILE A 96 -5.32 -16.45 -8.63
CA ILE A 96 -6.70 -16.68 -9.08
C ILE A 96 -6.80 -18.01 -9.83
N THR A 97 -5.88 -18.32 -10.75
CA THR A 97 -5.86 -19.61 -11.47
C THR A 97 -5.71 -20.79 -10.52
N LEU A 98 -4.85 -20.69 -9.49
CA LEU A 98 -4.74 -21.71 -8.45
C LEU A 98 -6.03 -21.84 -7.63
N ALA A 99 -6.61 -20.74 -7.16
CA ALA A 99 -7.86 -20.77 -6.38
C ALA A 99 -9.06 -21.32 -7.20
N VAL A 100 -9.09 -21.03 -8.51
CA VAL A 100 -10.05 -21.62 -9.45
C VAL A 100 -9.79 -23.11 -9.62
N LEU A 101 -8.53 -23.53 -9.73
CA LEU A 101 -8.17 -24.95 -9.85
C LEU A 101 -8.51 -25.74 -8.58
N ASP A 102 -8.26 -25.17 -7.40
CA ASP A 102 -8.65 -25.74 -6.10
C ASP A 102 -10.19 -25.91 -6.01
N ALA A 103 -10.94 -24.84 -6.26
CA ALA A 103 -12.42 -24.86 -6.22
C ALA A 103 -13.05 -25.79 -7.27
N ILE A 104 -12.36 -26.01 -8.39
CA ILE A 104 -12.75 -26.98 -9.42
C ILE A 104 -12.44 -28.41 -8.97
N ASN A 105 -11.30 -28.64 -8.29
CA ASN A 105 -10.90 -29.95 -7.80
C ASN A 105 -11.78 -30.42 -6.61
N ASP A 106 -12.35 -29.49 -5.85
CA ASP A 106 -13.40 -29.75 -4.84
C ASP A 106 -14.72 -30.25 -5.46
N ILE A 107 -14.96 -30.00 -6.76
CA ILE A 107 -16.14 -30.51 -7.48
C ILE A 107 -15.78 -31.84 -8.15
N PRO A 108 -16.28 -32.99 -7.65
CA PRO A 108 -16.08 -34.25 -8.34
C PRO A 108 -16.65 -34.15 -9.76
N LEU A 109 -15.95 -34.79 -10.72
CA LEU A 109 -16.13 -34.73 -12.19
C LEU A 109 -15.37 -33.62 -12.95
N MET A 110 -14.97 -32.50 -12.34
CA MET A 110 -14.32 -31.43 -13.14
C MET A 110 -12.92 -31.81 -13.65
N ALA A 111 -12.07 -32.39 -12.80
CA ALA A 111 -10.72 -32.83 -13.18
C ALA A 111 -10.71 -33.80 -14.37
N PRO A 112 -11.48 -34.92 -14.39
CA PRO A 112 -11.52 -35.82 -15.55
C PRO A 112 -12.18 -35.19 -16.78
N LEU A 113 -13.08 -34.20 -16.63
CA LEU A 113 -13.61 -33.45 -17.78
C LEU A 113 -12.54 -32.58 -18.43
N PHE A 114 -11.70 -31.90 -17.65
CA PHE A 114 -10.56 -31.14 -18.19
C PHE A 114 -9.47 -32.02 -18.80
N GLU A 115 -9.22 -33.20 -18.24
CA GLU A 115 -8.34 -34.19 -18.86
C GLU A 115 -8.89 -34.64 -20.22
N LEU A 116 -10.19 -34.99 -20.30
CA LEU A 116 -10.85 -35.39 -21.54
C LEU A 116 -10.85 -34.27 -22.60
N VAL A 117 -11.16 -33.02 -22.20
CA VAL A 117 -11.12 -31.86 -23.09
C VAL A 117 -9.70 -31.57 -23.54
N GLY A 118 -8.70 -31.65 -22.65
CA GLY A 118 -7.28 -31.46 -22.96
C GLY A 118 -6.75 -32.49 -23.95
N ILE A 119 -7.04 -33.78 -23.73
CA ILE A 119 -6.68 -34.87 -24.65
C ILE A 119 -7.39 -34.70 -25.99
N GLY A 120 -8.71 -34.47 -25.99
CA GLY A 120 -9.51 -34.28 -27.21
C GLY A 120 -9.02 -33.10 -28.04
N TYR A 121 -8.77 -31.94 -27.40
CA TYR A 121 -8.23 -30.77 -28.06
C TYR A 121 -6.79 -30.99 -28.57
N THR A 122 -5.94 -31.67 -27.81
CA THR A 122 -4.57 -32.00 -28.24
C THR A 122 -4.57 -32.91 -29.47
N ILE A 123 -5.37 -33.99 -29.46
CA ILE A 123 -5.50 -34.90 -30.61
C ILE A 123 -6.04 -34.16 -31.83
N TRP A 124 -7.10 -33.36 -31.66
CA TRP A 124 -7.69 -32.56 -32.73
C TRP A 124 -6.69 -31.53 -33.28
N PHE A 125 -5.97 -30.82 -32.42
CA PHE A 125 -4.97 -29.82 -32.81
C PHE A 125 -3.81 -30.46 -33.57
N VAL A 126 -3.27 -31.59 -33.08
CA VAL A 126 -2.21 -32.34 -33.76
C VAL A 126 -2.69 -32.83 -35.13
N ALA A 127 -3.88 -33.42 -35.23
CA ALA A 127 -4.43 -33.87 -36.51
C ALA A 127 -4.67 -32.71 -37.48
N ARG A 128 -5.26 -31.60 -37.00
CA ARG A 128 -5.72 -30.46 -37.83
C ARG A 128 -4.59 -29.53 -38.27
N TYR A 129 -3.62 -29.26 -37.40
CA TYR A 129 -2.58 -28.24 -37.64
C TYR A 129 -1.16 -28.82 -37.79
N LEU A 130 -0.87 -29.98 -37.19
CA LEU A 130 0.41 -30.66 -37.42
C LEU A 130 0.34 -31.70 -38.55
N LEU A 131 -0.61 -32.63 -38.58
CA LEU A 131 -0.54 -33.69 -39.60
C LEU A 131 -0.93 -33.20 -41.00
N LYS A 132 -1.80 -32.18 -41.11
CA LYS A 132 -2.24 -31.64 -42.39
C LYS A 132 -1.29 -30.54 -42.92
N VAL A 133 -0.67 -30.80 -44.08
CA VAL A 133 0.37 -29.93 -44.69
C VAL A 133 -0.14 -28.52 -45.03
N GLU A 134 -1.37 -28.41 -45.55
CA GLU A 134 -2.00 -27.13 -45.89
C GLU A 134 -2.04 -26.17 -44.69
N THR A 135 -2.51 -26.65 -43.54
CA THR A 135 -2.65 -25.85 -42.32
C THR A 135 -1.31 -25.56 -41.63
N ARG A 136 -0.26 -26.36 -41.85
CA ARG A 136 1.08 -26.00 -41.38
C ARG A 136 1.57 -24.70 -42.02
N GLN A 137 1.35 -24.54 -43.32
CA GLN A 137 1.82 -23.37 -44.06
C GLN A 137 1.06 -22.12 -43.63
N GLU A 138 -0.27 -22.21 -43.57
CA GLU A 138 -1.18 -21.17 -43.05
C GLU A 138 -0.75 -20.68 -41.65
N LEU A 139 -0.63 -21.60 -40.68
CA LEU A 139 -0.23 -21.29 -39.31
C LEU A 139 1.18 -20.66 -39.23
N SER A 140 2.12 -21.13 -40.05
CA SER A 140 3.48 -20.58 -40.10
C SER A 140 3.54 -19.15 -40.68
N GLY A 141 2.62 -18.81 -41.58
CA GLY A 141 2.45 -17.47 -42.13
C GLY A 141 1.83 -16.52 -41.12
N GLU A 142 0.76 -16.94 -40.43
CA GLU A 142 0.13 -16.18 -39.36
C GLU A 142 1.09 -15.86 -38.21
N ILE A 143 1.84 -16.87 -37.73
CA ILE A 143 2.84 -16.69 -36.65
C ILE A 143 3.92 -15.69 -37.08
N GLN A 144 4.38 -15.72 -38.34
CA GLN A 144 5.34 -14.74 -38.86
C GLN A 144 4.74 -13.33 -38.96
N SER A 145 3.50 -13.20 -39.41
CA SER A 145 2.77 -11.92 -39.47
C SER A 145 2.59 -11.29 -38.08
N LEU A 146 2.15 -12.08 -37.10
CA LEU A 146 2.00 -11.66 -35.70
C LEU A 146 3.35 -11.26 -35.10
N LYS A 147 4.38 -12.09 -35.28
CA LYS A 147 5.75 -11.79 -34.83
C LYS A 147 6.29 -10.50 -35.46
N GLY A 148 6.01 -10.28 -36.75
CA GLY A 148 6.31 -9.04 -37.46
C GLY A 148 5.66 -7.82 -36.79
N GLN A 149 4.37 -7.88 -36.49
CA GLN A 149 3.64 -6.76 -35.88
C GLN A 149 4.17 -6.37 -34.49
N PHE A 150 4.60 -7.32 -33.66
CA PHE A 150 5.15 -7.04 -32.33
C PHE A 150 6.64 -6.67 -32.32
N ILE A 151 7.44 -7.19 -33.26
CA ILE A 151 8.91 -6.97 -33.26
C ILE A 151 9.33 -5.84 -34.22
N ALA A 152 8.65 -5.66 -35.36
CA ALA A 152 8.97 -4.61 -36.33
C ALA A 152 8.45 -3.22 -35.91
N LYS A 153 7.63 -3.13 -34.85
CA LYS A 153 7.31 -1.87 -34.18
C LYS A 153 8.39 -1.56 -33.13
N LYS A 154 9.59 -1.18 -33.60
CA LYS A 154 10.66 -0.58 -32.79
C LYS A 154 11.40 0.49 -33.58
#